data_AF-A0A2V6P5K0-F1
#
_entry.id   AF-A0A2V6P5K0-F1
#
_cell.length_a   1.000
_cell.length_b   1.000
_cell.length_c   1.000
_cell.angle_alpha   90.00
_cell.angle_beta   90.00
_cell.angle_gamma   90.00
#
_symmetry.space_group_name_H-M   'P 1'
#
loop_
_entity.id
_entity.type
_entity.pdbx_description
1 polymer ?
#
loop_
_entity_poly.entity_id
_entity_poly.type
_entity_poly.pdbx_seq_one_letter_code
_entity_poly.pdbx_strand_id
1 'polypeptide(L)'
;DALGYHDLTPDGLPLSKVFVQTTLQVGQKVSVTASHELAEMLVDPAINLCATGPKGLIYAYETADAVEEKEFAIDGVAMSDFVYPAWFEGFRKTGSAQFDYLKKVKKPFQILKGGYMSVFKNGRWTQIFGSAAKKRRFSREDRRGHRSEARGKSSSNPSTPW
;
A
#
# COMPACT_ATOMS: atom_id res chain seq x y z
N ASP A 1 -0.04 -8.91 14.39
CA ASP A 1 -1.30 -8.49 13.76
C ASP A 1 -1.03 -7.47 12.66
N ALA A 2 -2.06 -7.12 11.90
CA ALA A 2 -1.96 -6.04 10.91
C ALA A 2 -1.68 -4.74 11.67
N LEU A 3 -0.88 -3.84 11.10
CA LEU A 3 -0.60 -2.54 11.74
C LEU A 3 -1.70 -1.54 11.41
N GLY A 4 -2.17 -1.57 10.17
CA GLY A 4 -3.34 -0.87 9.68
C GLY A 4 -3.87 -1.54 8.42
N TYR A 5 -5.04 -1.08 7.97
CA TYR A 5 -5.54 -1.26 6.62
C TYR A 5 -6.66 -0.24 6.35
N HIS A 6 -6.90 0.07 5.08
CA HIS A 6 -8.15 0.67 4.63
C HIS A 6 -9.07 -0.36 3.95
N ASP A 7 -10.37 -0.18 4.13
CA ASP A 7 -11.45 -1.04 3.65
C ASP A 7 -12.71 -0.18 3.42
N LEU A 8 -13.84 -0.83 3.12
CA LEU A 8 -15.14 -0.20 3.10
C LEU A 8 -15.95 -0.55 4.35
N THR A 9 -16.79 0.39 4.81
CA THR A 9 -17.89 0.07 5.72
C THR A 9 -18.92 -0.83 5.02
N PRO A 10 -19.85 -1.48 5.76
CA PRO A 10 -20.95 -2.22 5.14
C PRO A 10 -21.79 -1.39 4.15
N ASP A 11 -21.86 -0.07 4.34
CA ASP A 11 -22.57 0.86 3.46
C ASP A 11 -21.73 1.34 2.25
N GLY A 12 -20.49 0.81 2.10
CA GLY A 12 -19.59 1.15 1.01
C GLY A 12 -18.83 2.46 1.19
N LEU A 13 -18.77 3.02 2.42
CA LEU A 13 -18.01 4.24 2.71
C LEU A 13 -16.54 3.91 3.01
N PRO A 14 -15.58 4.78 2.66
CA PRO A 14 -14.17 4.56 2.96
C PRO A 14 -13.93 4.47 4.48
N LEU A 15 -13.14 3.47 4.89
CA LEU A 15 -12.79 3.20 6.27
C LEU A 15 -11.29 2.92 6.38
N SER A 16 -10.63 3.55 7.34
CA SER A 16 -9.26 3.18 7.72
C SER A 16 -9.24 2.70 9.18
N LYS A 17 -8.53 1.61 9.44
CA LYS A 17 -8.32 1.06 10.78
C LYS A 17 -6.83 1.05 11.10
N VAL A 18 -6.47 1.61 12.25
CA VAL A 18 -5.09 1.66 12.74
C VAL A 18 -5.01 0.96 14.09
N PHE A 19 -4.21 -0.11 14.18
CA PHE A 19 -4.09 -0.94 15.38
C PHE A 19 -2.96 -0.42 16.26
N VAL A 20 -3.29 0.54 17.14
CA VAL A 20 -2.32 1.25 18.00
C VAL A 20 -1.43 0.28 18.78
N GLN A 21 -2.03 -0.70 19.48
CA GLN A 21 -1.28 -1.61 20.34
C GLN A 21 -0.28 -2.46 19.55
N THR A 22 -0.73 -3.10 18.47
CA THR A 22 0.15 -3.92 17.62
C THR A 22 1.24 -3.08 16.96
N THR A 23 0.91 -1.87 16.50
CA THR A 23 1.88 -0.92 15.92
C THR A 23 3.02 -0.61 16.88
N LEU A 24 2.70 -0.31 18.14
CA LEU A 24 3.70 -0.05 19.17
C LEU A 24 4.51 -1.30 19.54
N GLN A 25 3.89 -2.49 19.58
CA GLN A 25 4.58 -3.75 19.91
C GLN A 25 5.67 -4.12 18.90
N VAL A 26 5.51 -3.76 17.63
CA VAL A 26 6.53 -4.00 16.58
C VAL A 26 7.50 -2.84 16.40
N GLY A 27 7.45 -1.83 17.28
CA GLY A 27 8.34 -0.67 17.25
C GLY A 27 8.05 0.32 16.13
N GLN A 28 6.84 0.31 15.56
CA GLN A 28 6.41 1.25 14.53
C GLN A 28 5.71 2.47 15.14
N LYS A 29 5.65 3.57 14.37
CA LYS A 29 5.01 4.81 14.81
C LYS A 29 3.56 4.83 14.36
N VAL A 30 2.64 5.06 15.30
CA VAL A 30 1.20 5.14 15.02
C VAL A 30 0.87 6.18 13.95
N SER A 31 1.56 7.33 13.97
CA SER A 31 1.36 8.38 12.97
C SER A 31 1.79 7.96 11.56
N VAL A 32 2.85 7.16 11.43
CA VAL A 32 3.32 6.65 10.14
C VAL A 32 2.31 5.63 9.60
N THR A 33 1.85 4.70 10.43
CA THR A 33 0.79 3.76 10.02
C THR A 33 -0.50 4.48 9.65
N ALA A 34 -0.95 5.44 10.46
CA ALA A 34 -2.17 6.20 10.17
C ALA A 34 -2.08 7.02 8.88
N SER A 35 -0.93 7.68 8.64
CA SER A 35 -0.73 8.47 7.43
C SER A 35 -0.54 7.61 6.18
N HIS A 36 0.03 6.41 6.31
CA HIS A 36 0.07 5.40 5.23
C HIS A 36 -1.35 5.07 4.78
N GLU A 37 -2.19 4.61 5.70
CA GLU A 37 -3.56 4.20 5.36
C GLU A 37 -4.41 5.39 4.88
N LEU A 38 -4.19 6.58 5.44
CA LEU A 38 -4.88 7.79 5.00
C LEU A 38 -4.50 8.16 3.56
N ALA A 39 -3.22 8.09 3.20
CA ALA A 39 -2.77 8.42 1.85
C ALA A 39 -3.40 7.48 0.81
N GLU A 40 -3.41 6.18 1.08
CA GLU A 40 -4.00 5.18 0.19
C GLU A 40 -5.52 5.35 0.08
N MET A 41 -6.22 5.52 1.21
CA MET A 41 -7.67 5.72 1.23
C MET A 41 -8.12 7.03 0.55
N LEU A 42 -7.35 8.12 0.66
CA LEU A 42 -7.69 9.38 -0.02
C LEU A 42 -7.60 9.27 -1.53
N VAL A 43 -6.71 8.41 -2.04
CA VAL A 43 -6.45 8.26 -3.47
C VAL A 43 -7.34 7.18 -4.09
N ASP A 44 -7.57 6.06 -3.41
CA ASP A 44 -8.46 4.98 -3.84
C ASP A 44 -9.51 4.65 -2.76
N PRO A 45 -10.47 5.57 -2.49
CA PRO A 45 -11.45 5.39 -1.42
C PRO A 45 -12.37 4.18 -1.63
N ALA A 46 -12.57 3.76 -2.88
CA ALA A 46 -13.41 2.63 -3.25
C ALA A 46 -12.62 1.32 -3.43
N ILE A 47 -11.29 1.36 -3.27
CA ILE A 47 -10.39 0.20 -3.34
C ILE A 47 -10.55 -0.57 -4.65
N ASN A 48 -10.79 0.17 -5.73
CA ASN A 48 -11.16 -0.34 -7.05
C ASN A 48 -10.21 0.14 -8.15
N LEU A 49 -9.24 0.99 -7.82
CA LEU A 49 -8.29 1.51 -8.79
C LEU A 49 -7.12 0.55 -8.98
N CYS A 50 -6.64 0.50 -10.22
CA CYS A 50 -5.48 -0.26 -10.63
C CYS A 50 -4.74 0.47 -11.75
N ALA A 51 -3.45 0.21 -11.88
CA ALA A 51 -2.63 0.72 -12.98
C ALA A 51 -1.99 -0.43 -13.77
N THR A 52 -2.07 -0.36 -15.10
CA THR A 52 -1.30 -1.27 -15.96
C THR A 52 0.17 -0.88 -15.91
N GLY A 53 1.00 -1.78 -15.42
CA GLY A 53 2.43 -1.59 -15.26
C GLY A 53 3.30 -2.45 -16.18
N PRO A 54 4.62 -2.50 -15.90
CA PRO A 54 5.58 -3.21 -16.73
C PRO A 54 5.23 -4.68 -16.90
N LYS A 55 5.48 -5.21 -18.11
CA LYS A 55 5.21 -6.62 -18.46
C LYS A 55 3.72 -7.02 -18.34
N GLY A 56 2.81 -6.05 -18.48
CA GLY A 56 1.37 -6.29 -18.44
C GLY A 56 0.83 -6.65 -17.05
N LEU A 57 1.61 -6.44 -15.99
CA LEU A 57 1.14 -6.62 -14.62
C LEU A 57 0.16 -5.51 -14.27
N ILE A 58 -0.92 -5.85 -13.57
CA ILE A 58 -1.85 -4.85 -13.04
C ILE A 58 -1.43 -4.58 -11.59
N TYR A 59 -1.11 -3.34 -11.26
CA TYR A 59 -0.74 -2.91 -9.91
C TYR A 59 -1.98 -2.37 -9.21
N ALA A 60 -2.18 -2.75 -7.95
CA ALA A 60 -3.12 -2.03 -7.10
C ALA A 60 -2.68 -0.57 -6.95
N TYR A 61 -3.63 0.36 -6.80
CA TYR A 61 -3.32 1.79 -6.69
C TYR A 61 -2.97 2.19 -5.23
N GLU A 62 -2.02 1.46 -4.63
CA GLU A 62 -1.54 1.66 -3.26
C GLU A 62 -0.39 2.67 -3.25
N THR A 63 -0.65 3.90 -2.83
CA THR A 63 0.32 5.00 -2.96
C THR A 63 1.46 4.97 -1.96
N ALA A 64 1.35 4.26 -0.85
CA ALA A 64 2.38 4.24 0.18
C ALA A 64 3.18 2.92 0.18
N ASP A 65 2.58 1.81 -0.27
CA ASP A 65 3.21 0.48 -0.38
C ASP A 65 4.62 0.46 -1.02
N ALA A 66 4.81 1.16 -2.15
CA ALA A 66 6.09 1.16 -2.88
C ALA A 66 7.24 1.83 -2.10
N VAL A 67 6.90 2.66 -1.12
CA VAL A 67 7.80 3.50 -0.33
C VAL A 67 7.69 3.28 1.19
N GLU A 68 6.83 2.39 1.68
CA GLU A 68 6.41 2.12 3.08
C GLU A 68 7.41 2.48 4.19
N GLU A 69 8.67 2.06 4.09
CA GLU A 69 9.71 2.32 5.12
C GLU A 69 10.43 3.67 4.92
N LYS A 70 9.73 4.67 4.39
CA LYS A 70 10.24 6.02 4.18
C LYS A 70 9.29 6.97 4.88
N GLU A 71 9.89 7.90 5.61
CA GLU A 71 9.16 8.80 6.48
C GLU A 71 9.68 10.23 6.30
N PHE A 72 8.78 11.18 6.43
CA PHE A 72 9.09 12.60 6.54
C PHE A 72 8.36 13.19 7.75
N ALA A 73 8.71 14.41 8.17
CA ALA A 73 8.06 15.06 9.31
C ALA A 73 7.21 16.24 8.85
N ILE A 74 6.01 16.38 9.43
CA ILE A 74 5.18 17.60 9.40
C ILE A 74 5.03 18.04 10.85
N ASP A 75 5.51 19.25 11.18
CA ASP A 75 5.43 19.83 12.53
C ASP A 75 5.92 18.87 13.65
N GLY A 76 7.00 18.13 13.36
CA GLY A 76 7.59 17.15 14.28
C GLY A 76 6.89 15.79 14.33
N VAL A 77 5.76 15.61 13.64
CA VAL A 77 5.05 14.33 13.53
C VAL A 77 5.53 13.57 12.29
N ALA A 78 5.99 12.33 12.49
CA ALA A 78 6.43 11.46 11.40
C ALA A 78 5.24 10.95 10.56
N MET A 79 5.34 11.11 9.26
CA MET A 79 4.37 10.69 8.24
C MET A 79 5.00 9.72 7.27
N SER A 80 4.21 8.77 6.77
CA SER A 80 4.62 7.86 5.68
C SER A 80 4.83 8.65 4.38
N ASP A 81 5.87 8.30 3.64
CA ASP A 81 6.06 8.74 2.26
C ASP A 81 4.95 8.17 1.36
N PHE A 82 4.76 8.78 0.20
CA PHE A 82 3.76 8.34 -0.78
C PHE A 82 4.21 8.69 -2.19
N VAL A 83 3.73 7.92 -3.16
CA VAL A 83 3.99 8.14 -4.58
C VAL A 83 2.95 9.06 -5.20
N TYR A 84 3.39 9.85 -6.18
CA TYR A 84 2.51 10.67 -7.02
C TYR A 84 1.96 9.88 -8.20
N PRO A 85 0.92 10.40 -8.91
CA PRO A 85 0.39 9.77 -10.11
C PRO A 85 1.47 9.40 -11.15
N ALA A 86 2.54 10.19 -11.25
CA ALA A 86 3.68 9.94 -12.12
C ALA A 86 4.37 8.58 -11.89
N TRP A 87 4.24 7.97 -10.71
CA TRP A 87 4.77 6.64 -10.42
C TRP A 87 4.04 5.54 -11.21
N PHE A 88 2.73 5.71 -11.43
CA PHE A 88 1.87 4.79 -12.18
C PHE A 88 1.93 5.03 -13.71
N GLU A 89 2.62 6.08 -14.16
CA GLU A 89 2.71 6.47 -15.56
C GLU A 89 3.90 5.77 -16.26
N GLY A 90 3.67 4.58 -16.81
CA GLY A 90 4.73 3.74 -17.41
C GLY A 90 5.49 4.35 -18.59
N PHE A 91 4.98 5.43 -19.18
CA PHE A 91 5.63 6.18 -20.26
C PHE A 91 6.73 7.15 -19.77
N ARG A 92 6.82 7.40 -18.46
CA ARG A 92 7.82 8.32 -17.89
C ARG A 92 9.24 7.74 -17.99
N LYS A 93 10.19 8.59 -18.36
CA LYS A 93 11.63 8.27 -18.32
C LYS A 93 12.17 8.40 -16.90
N THR A 94 13.28 7.73 -16.60
CA THR A 94 14.02 7.92 -15.34
C THR A 94 14.33 9.40 -15.11
N GLY A 95 13.99 9.92 -13.93
CA GLY A 95 14.24 11.31 -13.53
C GLY A 95 13.38 12.36 -14.27
N SER A 96 12.38 11.96 -15.06
CA SER A 96 11.54 12.90 -15.82
C SER A 96 10.43 13.57 -15.01
N ALA A 97 10.20 13.14 -13.78
CA ALA A 97 9.22 13.67 -12.87
C ALA A 97 9.66 13.42 -11.41
N GLN A 98 9.00 14.07 -10.47
CA GLN A 98 9.02 13.64 -9.08
C GLN A 98 8.00 12.50 -8.92
N PHE A 99 8.46 11.36 -8.42
CA PHE A 99 7.64 10.14 -8.34
C PHE A 99 7.11 9.88 -6.93
N ASP A 100 7.77 10.42 -5.90
CA ASP A 100 7.42 10.31 -4.49
C ASP A 100 7.69 11.64 -3.78
N TYR A 101 7.07 11.86 -2.62
CA TYR A 101 7.25 13.08 -1.84
C TYR A 101 8.74 13.30 -1.47
N LEU A 102 9.44 12.24 -1.04
CA LEU A 102 10.85 12.29 -0.63
C LEU A 102 11.90 12.27 -1.76
N LYS A 103 11.47 12.22 -3.03
CA LYS A 103 12.35 12.17 -4.22
C LYS A 103 13.35 10.99 -4.20
N LYS A 104 12.96 9.84 -3.65
CA LYS A 104 13.77 8.62 -3.59
C LYS A 104 13.51 7.69 -4.78
N VAL A 105 12.30 7.74 -5.34
CA VAL A 105 11.92 6.98 -6.52
C VAL A 105 12.42 7.71 -7.76
N LYS A 106 13.08 6.97 -8.65
CA LYS A 106 13.77 7.50 -9.83
C LYS A 106 13.05 7.22 -11.14
N LYS A 107 12.11 6.28 -11.17
CA LYS A 107 11.40 5.84 -12.39
C LYS A 107 10.02 5.26 -12.03
N PRO A 108 9.05 5.22 -12.95
CA PRO A 108 7.73 4.65 -12.69
C PRO A 108 7.85 3.18 -12.28
N PHE A 109 6.91 2.72 -11.45
CA PHE A 109 6.83 1.36 -10.90
C PHE A 109 8.09 0.88 -10.13
N GLN A 110 8.97 1.80 -9.70
CA GLN A 110 10.10 1.43 -8.85
C GLN A 110 9.62 1.24 -7.41
N ILE A 111 9.92 0.07 -6.87
CA ILE A 111 9.70 -0.28 -5.46
C ILE A 111 11.01 -0.08 -4.69
N LEU A 112 10.98 0.71 -3.62
CA LEU A 112 12.16 0.91 -2.77
C LEU A 112 12.44 -0.34 -1.92
N LYS A 113 13.67 -0.48 -1.40
CA LYS A 113 14.10 -1.70 -0.67
C LYS A 113 13.14 -2.15 0.44
N GLY A 114 12.49 -1.20 1.12
CA GLY A 114 11.52 -1.46 2.18
C GLY A 114 10.08 -1.61 1.71
N GLY A 115 9.77 -1.26 0.47
CA GLY A 115 8.43 -1.32 -0.08
C GLY A 115 8.08 -2.66 -0.73
N TYR A 116 6.81 -2.79 -1.06
CA TYR A 116 6.24 -3.89 -1.83
C TYR A 116 5.12 -3.35 -2.72
N MET A 117 4.52 -4.18 -3.56
CA MET A 117 3.27 -3.86 -4.26
C MET A 117 2.45 -5.12 -4.44
N SER A 118 1.13 -4.98 -4.27
CA SER A 118 0.15 -5.96 -4.74
C SER A 118 0.00 -5.86 -6.27
N VAL A 119 0.21 -6.97 -6.97
CA VAL A 119 0.07 -7.05 -8.43
C VAL A 119 -0.78 -8.25 -8.84
N PHE A 120 -1.65 -8.07 -9.83
CA PHE A 120 -2.38 -9.15 -10.47
C PHE A 120 -1.56 -9.71 -11.63
N LYS A 121 -1.34 -11.02 -11.61
CA LYS A 121 -0.57 -11.77 -12.59
C LYS A 121 -1.16 -13.16 -12.75
N ASN A 122 -1.43 -13.57 -13.99
CA ASN A 122 -1.93 -14.91 -14.32
C ASN A 122 -3.20 -15.28 -13.55
N GLY A 123 -4.19 -14.38 -13.52
CA GLY A 123 -5.48 -14.65 -12.88
C GLY A 123 -5.49 -14.55 -11.35
N ARG A 124 -4.37 -14.16 -10.72
CA ARG A 124 -4.27 -14.08 -9.26
C ARG A 124 -3.49 -12.86 -8.80
N TRP A 125 -3.87 -12.34 -7.64
CA TRP A 125 -3.09 -11.34 -6.92
C TRP A 125 -1.88 -11.98 -6.23
N THR A 126 -0.75 -11.28 -6.29
CA THR A 126 0.50 -11.65 -5.65
C THR A 126 1.26 -10.39 -5.24
N GLN A 127 2.43 -10.55 -4.60
CA GLN A 127 3.22 -9.46 -4.07
C GLN A 127 4.61 -9.49 -4.71
N ILE A 128 5.07 -8.30 -5.10
CA ILE A 128 6.46 -8.07 -5.49
C ILE A 128 7.11 -7.14 -4.47
N PHE A 129 8.40 -7.31 -4.24
CA PHE A 129 9.11 -6.70 -3.13
C PHE A 129 10.35 -5.97 -3.62
N GLY A 130 10.67 -4.82 -3.02
CA GLY A 130 11.90 -4.10 -3.32
C GLY A 130 13.16 -4.75 -2.73
N SER A 131 13.02 -5.73 -1.82
CA SER A 131 14.13 -6.54 -1.33
C SER A 131 13.68 -7.91 -0.80
N ALA A 132 14.63 -8.86 -0.76
CA ALA A 132 14.44 -10.15 -0.09
C ALA A 132 14.22 -9.99 1.43
N ALA A 133 14.82 -8.97 2.04
CA ALA A 133 14.64 -8.68 3.45
C ALA A 133 13.19 -8.27 3.77
N LYS A 134 12.61 -7.36 2.96
CA LYS A 134 11.19 -6.99 3.09
C LYS A 134 10.29 -8.20 2.84
N LYS A 135 10.54 -9.01 1.82
CA LYS A 135 9.77 -10.26 1.60
C LYS A 135 9.74 -11.17 2.83
N ARG A 136 10.88 -11.36 3.51
CA ARG A 136 10.95 -12.18 4.74
C ARG A 136 10.23 -11.55 5.93
N ARG A 137 10.24 -10.22 6.07
CA ARG A 137 9.48 -9.52 7.11
C ARG A 137 7.98 -9.63 6.83
N PHE A 138 7.59 -9.34 5.60
CA PHE A 138 6.20 -9.41 5.13
C PHE A 138 5.57 -10.78 5.37
N SER A 139 6.30 -11.88 5.12
CA SER A 139 5.77 -13.23 5.38
C SER A 139 5.54 -13.57 6.86
N ARG A 140 5.99 -12.71 7.78
CA ARG A 140 5.81 -12.85 9.23
C ARG A 140 4.80 -11.84 9.78
N GLU A 141 4.36 -10.90 8.96
CA GLU A 141 3.28 -9.98 9.31
C GLU A 141 1.98 -10.78 9.36
N ASP A 142 1.21 -10.58 10.41
CA ASP A 142 -0.17 -11.03 10.42
C ASP A 142 -0.99 -9.99 9.65
N ARG A 143 -1.69 -10.42 8.61
CA ARG A 143 -2.44 -9.54 7.71
C ARG A 143 -3.92 -9.90 7.65
N ARG A 144 -4.43 -10.59 8.69
CA ARG A 144 -5.85 -10.94 8.82
C ARG A 144 -6.73 -9.72 8.60
N GLY A 145 -7.61 -9.80 7.61
CA GLY A 145 -8.55 -8.73 7.26
C GLY A 145 -7.97 -7.65 6.35
N HIS A 146 -6.70 -7.73 5.96
CA HIS A 146 -6.12 -6.81 4.99
C HIS A 146 -6.63 -7.10 3.58
N ARG A 147 -6.85 -6.05 2.78
CA ARG A 147 -7.31 -6.20 1.39
C ARG A 147 -6.43 -7.11 0.52
N SER A 148 -5.12 -7.19 0.81
CA SER A 148 -4.20 -8.11 0.12
C SER A 148 -4.62 -9.58 0.24
N GLU A 149 -5.32 -9.95 1.32
CA GLU A 149 -5.93 -11.27 1.49
C GLU A 149 -7.27 -11.40 0.76
N ALA A 150 -8.09 -10.34 0.75
CA ALA A 150 -9.40 -10.32 0.09
C ALA A 150 -9.29 -10.35 -1.44
N ARG A 151 -8.26 -9.70 -2.02
CA ARG A 151 -7.98 -9.71 -3.46
C ARG A 151 -7.74 -11.13 -4.02
N GLY A 152 -7.34 -12.10 -3.19
CA GLY A 152 -7.18 -13.51 -3.57
C GLY A 152 -8.44 -14.37 -3.46
N LYS A 153 -9.55 -13.84 -2.92
CA LYS A 153 -10.81 -14.56 -2.75
C LYS A 153 -11.85 -13.96 -3.68
N SER A 154 -12.48 -14.79 -4.52
CA SER A 154 -13.69 -14.37 -5.22
C SER A 154 -14.69 -13.89 -4.16
N SER A 155 -15.21 -12.68 -4.32
CA SER A 155 -16.31 -12.18 -3.51
C SER A 155 -17.57 -13.00 -3.78
N SER A 156 -17.67 -14.14 -3.12
CA SER A 156 -18.86 -14.96 -3.04
C SER A 156 -19.12 -15.24 -1.56
N ASN A 157 -19.56 -14.20 -0.85
CA ASN A 157 -20.64 -14.36 0.12
C ASN A 157 -21.21 -12.98 0.47
N PRO A 158 -22.53 -12.79 0.35
CA PRO A 158 -23.18 -11.65 0.96
C PRO A 158 -22.99 -11.76 2.48
N SER A 159 -22.55 -10.67 3.10
CA SER A 159 -22.43 -10.52 4.53
C SER A 159 -23.71 -10.94 5.23
N THR A 160 -23.61 -11.93 6.11
CA THR A 160 -24.62 -12.20 7.14
C THR A 160 -24.64 -11.01 8.11
N PRO A 161 -25.80 -10.44 8.45
CA PRO A 161 -25.88 -9.37 9.43
C PRO A 161 -25.65 -9.92 10.84
N TRP A 162 -24.92 -9.18 11.68
CA TRP A 162 -25.19 -8.75 13.07
C TRP A 162 -23.97 -8.02 13.62
#